data_AF-A0A2V9CSW5-F1
#
_entry.id   AF-A0A2V9CSW5-F1
#
_cell.length_a   1.000
_cell.length_b   1.000
_cell.length_c   1.000
_cell.angle_alpha   90.00
_cell.angle_beta   90.00
_cell.angle_gamma   90.00
#
_symmetry.space_group_name_H-M   'P 1'
#
loop_
_entity.id
_entity.type
_entity.pdbx_description
1 polymer ?
#
loop_
_entity_poly.entity_id
_entity_poly.type
_entity_poly.pdbx_seq_one_letter_code
_entity_poly.pdbx_strand_id
1 'polypeptide(L)'
;MSFSGDAYLNEMGITSRLFPDEVTKLCNTASEPNNQPGPDGLADVDHFARFMRATKAPARDTQLAGAPVAKKGSDLFDKIGCATCHVRTLNTAAAGTKINGGTFTIPDALARKTFYPFGDFLLHDVGTGDGIGVAMQEHYGRNMYQIQWKNLSLDSFAKTQNKVRTAPLWGVRLRPQLMHDGQSVTLRDAILRHLGEAEEVTERFRKLKHNDQEALLEFLRSL
;
A
#
# COMPACT_ATOMS: atom_id res chain seq x y z
N MET A 1 1.54 -5.55 -11.54
CA MET A 1 1.71 -6.83 -12.26
C MET A 1 1.12 -7.94 -11.45
N SER A 2 1.72 -8.39 -10.34
CA SER A 2 1.08 -9.42 -9.48
C SER A 2 -0.29 -8.97 -8.97
N PHE A 3 -0.39 -7.79 -8.32
CA PHE A 3 -1.68 -7.22 -7.89
C PHE A 3 -2.70 -7.11 -9.03
N SER A 4 -2.28 -6.60 -10.19
CA SER A 4 -3.15 -6.48 -11.36
C SER A 4 -3.61 -7.85 -11.91
N GLY A 5 -2.73 -8.85 -11.93
CA GLY A 5 -3.08 -10.19 -12.40
C GLY A 5 -3.97 -10.94 -11.43
N ASP A 6 -3.77 -10.72 -10.13
CA ASP A 6 -4.64 -11.23 -9.05
C ASP A 6 -6.03 -10.60 -9.17
N ALA A 7 -6.09 -9.29 -9.41
CA ALA A 7 -7.33 -8.56 -9.64
C ALA A 7 -8.09 -9.04 -10.91
N TYR A 8 -7.34 -9.35 -11.98
CA TYR A 8 -7.92 -9.89 -13.20
C TYR A 8 -8.56 -11.26 -12.95
N LEU A 9 -7.88 -12.12 -12.19
CA LEU A 9 -8.37 -13.45 -11.90
C LEU A 9 -9.59 -13.41 -10.96
N ASN A 10 -9.48 -12.78 -9.80
CA ASN A 10 -10.47 -12.91 -8.73
C ASN A 10 -11.69 -11.99 -8.92
N GLU A 11 -11.54 -10.83 -9.55
CA GLU A 11 -12.62 -9.85 -9.71
C GLU A 11 -13.21 -9.84 -11.12
N MET A 12 -12.40 -10.12 -12.14
CA MET A 12 -12.84 -10.08 -13.55
C MET A 12 -13.00 -11.45 -14.20
N GLY A 13 -12.46 -12.53 -13.61
CA GLY A 13 -12.47 -13.87 -14.19
C GLY A 13 -11.60 -13.99 -15.45
N ILE A 14 -10.49 -13.23 -15.51
CA ILE A 14 -9.55 -13.23 -16.64
C ILE A 14 -8.24 -13.86 -16.19
N THR A 15 -7.94 -15.07 -16.65
CA THR A 15 -6.61 -15.65 -16.45
C THR A 15 -5.54 -14.87 -17.20
N SER A 16 -4.30 -14.94 -16.71
CA SER A 16 -3.15 -14.31 -17.33
C SER A 16 -1.92 -15.20 -17.25
N ARG A 17 -0.85 -14.81 -17.93
CA ARG A 17 0.45 -15.50 -17.80
C ARG A 17 1.00 -15.57 -16.36
N LEU A 18 0.51 -14.74 -15.43
CA LEU A 18 0.88 -14.78 -14.01
C LEU A 18 -0.03 -15.74 -13.22
N PHE A 19 -1.27 -15.90 -13.66
CA PHE A 19 -2.30 -16.73 -13.04
C PHE A 19 -3.06 -17.47 -14.15
N PRO A 20 -2.49 -18.57 -14.68
CA PRO A 20 -3.02 -19.25 -15.86
C PRO A 20 -4.18 -20.19 -15.54
N ASP A 21 -4.42 -20.47 -14.26
CA ASP A 21 -5.44 -21.38 -13.78
C ASP A 21 -6.65 -20.59 -13.26
N GLU A 22 -7.83 -21.01 -13.68
CA GLU A 22 -9.10 -20.48 -13.19
C GLU A 22 -9.32 -20.77 -11.70
N VAL A 23 -10.02 -19.84 -11.03
CA VAL A 23 -10.36 -19.96 -9.60
C VAL A 23 -11.24 -21.18 -9.35
N THR A 24 -12.12 -21.50 -10.31
CA THR A 24 -13.01 -22.66 -10.23
C THR A 24 -13.15 -23.38 -11.57
N LYS A 25 -13.33 -24.70 -11.51
CA LYS A 25 -13.72 -25.54 -12.65
C LYS A 25 -15.23 -25.82 -12.67
N LEU A 26 -15.94 -25.46 -11.60
CA LEU A 26 -17.38 -25.66 -11.52
C LEU A 26 -18.08 -24.62 -12.40
N CYS A 27 -18.94 -25.09 -13.31
CA CYS A 27 -19.65 -24.25 -14.28
C CYS A 27 -18.74 -23.44 -15.23
N ASN A 28 -17.44 -23.77 -15.33
CA ASN A 28 -16.55 -23.20 -16.35
C ASN A 28 -16.76 -23.93 -17.69
N THR A 29 -17.82 -23.55 -18.40
CA THR A 29 -18.23 -24.16 -19.67
C THR A 29 -18.15 -23.19 -20.85
N ALA A 30 -17.79 -21.93 -20.60
CA ALA A 30 -17.64 -20.91 -21.62
C ALA A 30 -16.16 -20.75 -22.02
N SER A 31 -15.91 -20.38 -23.28
CA SER A 31 -14.58 -19.92 -23.66
C SER A 31 -14.35 -18.54 -23.05
N GLU A 32 -13.45 -18.46 -22.08
CA GLU A 32 -13.08 -17.20 -21.42
C GLU A 32 -12.05 -16.45 -22.26
N PRO A 33 -12.12 -15.10 -22.33
CA PRO A 33 -11.07 -14.31 -22.94
C PRO A 33 -9.84 -14.36 -22.03
N ASN A 34 -9.03 -15.40 -22.19
CA ASN A 34 -7.74 -15.48 -21.51
C ASN A 34 -6.87 -14.32 -21.98
N ASN A 35 -6.18 -13.69 -21.05
CA ASN A 35 -5.32 -12.56 -21.37
C ASN A 35 -4.14 -13.01 -22.25
N GLN A 36 -4.24 -12.76 -23.55
CA GLN A 36 -3.24 -13.11 -24.56
C GLN A 36 -2.48 -11.87 -25.04
N PRO A 37 -1.21 -12.01 -25.46
CA PRO A 37 -0.46 -10.92 -26.07
C PRO A 37 -1.10 -10.42 -27.37
N GLY A 38 -1.18 -9.10 -27.52
CA GLY A 38 -1.54 -8.46 -28.78
C GLY A 38 -0.36 -8.34 -29.77
N PRO A 39 -0.54 -7.62 -30.89
CA PRO A 39 0.50 -7.43 -31.91
C PRO A 39 1.79 -6.76 -31.41
N ASP A 40 1.74 -6.02 -30.29
CA ASP A 40 2.89 -5.40 -29.64
C ASP A 40 3.62 -6.33 -28.66
N GLY A 41 3.17 -7.60 -28.58
CA GLY A 41 3.74 -8.62 -27.70
C GLY A 41 3.36 -8.43 -26.22
N LEU A 42 2.42 -7.54 -25.91
CA LEU A 42 1.94 -7.29 -24.55
C LEU A 42 0.52 -7.78 -24.38
N ALA A 43 0.25 -8.40 -23.24
CA ALA A 43 -1.10 -8.77 -22.87
C ALA A 43 -1.80 -7.58 -22.20
N ASP A 44 -3.12 -7.56 -22.14
CA ASP A 44 -3.91 -6.47 -21.55
C ASP A 44 -3.50 -6.16 -20.09
N VAL A 45 -3.21 -7.20 -19.29
CA VAL A 45 -2.67 -7.01 -17.92
C VAL A 45 -1.34 -6.23 -17.90
N ASP A 46 -0.51 -6.35 -18.94
CA ASP A 46 0.73 -5.60 -19.08
C ASP A 46 0.43 -4.13 -19.39
N HIS A 47 -0.55 -3.84 -20.26
CA HIS A 47 -1.01 -2.47 -20.54
C HIS A 47 -1.60 -1.81 -19.31
N PHE A 48 -2.51 -2.50 -18.61
CA PHE A 48 -3.12 -1.99 -17.38
C PHE A 48 -2.07 -1.74 -16.29
N ALA A 49 -1.17 -2.69 -16.05
CA ALA A 49 -0.10 -2.49 -15.07
C ALA A 49 0.89 -1.38 -15.47
N ARG A 50 1.10 -1.12 -16.77
CA ARG A 50 1.90 0.02 -17.25
C ARG A 50 1.17 1.34 -17.02
N PHE A 51 -0.12 1.40 -17.37
CA PHE A 51 -0.96 2.56 -17.13
C PHE A 51 -0.95 2.96 -15.65
N MET A 52 -1.25 2.01 -14.75
CA MET A 52 -1.25 2.29 -13.31
C MET A 52 0.11 2.77 -12.79
N ARG A 53 1.22 2.18 -13.24
CA ARG A 53 2.58 2.62 -12.85
C ARG A 53 2.98 3.98 -13.41
N ALA A 54 2.39 4.40 -14.52
CA ALA A 54 2.65 5.70 -15.13
C ALA A 54 1.88 6.84 -14.42
N THR A 55 0.94 6.51 -13.52
CA THR A 55 0.27 7.53 -12.71
C THR A 55 1.24 8.19 -11.75
N LYS A 56 1.24 9.53 -11.74
CA LYS A 56 2.08 10.32 -10.85
C LYS A 56 1.38 10.49 -9.51
N ALA A 57 2.12 10.42 -8.41
CA ALA A 57 1.61 10.81 -7.11
C ALA A 57 1.16 12.28 -7.14
N PRO A 58 0.10 12.66 -6.39
CA PRO A 58 -0.26 14.06 -6.23
C PRO A 58 0.95 14.89 -5.80
N ALA A 59 1.11 16.07 -6.39
CA ALA A 59 2.21 16.96 -6.01
C ALA A 59 2.06 17.39 -4.54
N ARG A 60 3.16 17.70 -3.87
CA ARG A 60 3.14 18.31 -2.53
C ARG A 60 2.75 19.79 -2.64
N ASP A 61 2.03 20.34 -1.67
CA ASP A 61 1.85 21.79 -1.58
C ASP A 61 3.15 22.44 -1.09
N THR A 62 3.92 23.02 -2.00
CA THR A 62 5.23 23.60 -1.71
C THR A 62 5.15 24.89 -0.91
N GLN A 63 4.07 25.66 -1.05
CA GLN A 63 3.88 26.90 -0.29
C GLN A 63 3.62 26.56 1.17
N LEU A 64 2.67 25.64 1.41
CA LEU A 64 2.34 25.19 2.75
C LEU A 64 3.54 24.48 3.40
N ALA A 65 4.23 23.61 2.67
CA ALA A 65 5.45 22.95 3.14
C ALA A 65 6.59 23.92 3.48
N GLY A 66 6.62 25.10 2.84
CA GLY A 66 7.61 26.14 3.09
C GLY A 66 7.38 26.94 4.38
N ALA A 67 6.14 26.94 4.89
CA ALA A 67 5.74 27.71 6.06
C ALA A 67 6.48 27.23 7.33
N PRO A 68 6.90 28.14 8.23
CA PRO A 68 7.60 27.77 9.48
C PRO A 68 6.81 26.76 10.34
N VAL A 69 5.48 26.89 10.37
CA VAL A 69 4.59 25.99 11.10
C VAL A 69 4.61 24.56 10.52
N ALA A 70 4.57 24.39 9.21
CA ALA A 70 4.64 23.08 8.57
C ALA A 70 6.03 22.45 8.66
N LYS A 71 7.10 23.26 8.66
CA LYS A 71 8.47 22.77 8.94
C LYS A 71 8.58 22.23 10.35
N LYS A 72 8.09 22.97 11.35
CA LYS A 72 8.00 22.50 12.73
C LYS A 72 7.17 21.23 12.85
N GLY A 73 6.04 21.14 12.13
CA GLY A 73 5.22 19.95 12.05
C GLY A 73 5.95 18.74 11.48
N SER A 74 6.74 18.94 10.43
CA SER A 74 7.62 17.91 9.88
C SER A 74 8.62 17.43 10.92
N ASP A 75 9.26 18.31 11.68
CA ASP A 75 10.22 17.88 12.71
C ASP A 75 9.52 17.10 13.83
N LEU A 76 8.32 17.54 14.23
CA LEU A 76 7.49 16.84 15.22
C LEU A 76 7.07 15.45 14.75
N PHE A 77 6.76 15.29 13.46
CA PHE A 77 6.39 14.00 12.86
C PHE A 77 7.47 12.94 13.07
N ASP A 78 8.75 13.29 12.92
CA ASP A 78 9.86 12.38 13.25
C ASP A 78 9.99 12.20 14.75
N LYS A 79 9.97 13.32 15.49
CA LYS A 79 10.24 13.33 16.94
C LYS A 79 9.26 12.48 17.74
N ILE A 80 7.97 12.48 17.38
CA ILE A 80 6.97 11.70 18.11
C ILE A 80 6.89 10.24 17.65
N GLY A 81 7.46 9.92 16.49
CA GLY A 81 7.57 8.54 15.98
C GLY A 81 6.64 8.19 14.82
N CYS A 82 5.95 9.15 14.20
CA CYS A 82 5.10 8.86 13.03
C CYS A 82 5.90 8.26 11.87
N ALA A 83 7.15 8.72 11.70
CA ALA A 83 8.04 8.27 10.64
C ALA A 83 8.51 6.80 10.76
N THR A 84 8.23 6.12 11.87
CA THR A 84 8.53 4.70 12.05
C THR A 84 7.80 3.84 11.03
N CYS A 85 6.50 4.07 10.82
CA CYS A 85 5.70 3.37 9.82
C CYS A 85 5.45 4.25 8.58
N HIS A 86 5.26 5.57 8.79
CA HIS A 86 5.11 6.52 7.70
C HIS A 86 6.46 7.02 7.18
N VAL A 87 7.29 6.06 6.75
CA VAL A 87 8.67 6.31 6.30
C VAL A 87 8.70 7.32 5.17
N ARG A 88 9.46 8.41 5.38
CA ARG A 88 9.48 9.58 4.49
C ARG A 88 9.87 9.25 3.07
N THR A 89 10.85 8.37 2.91
CA THR A 89 11.58 8.20 1.66
C THR A 89 11.84 6.74 1.40
N LEU A 90 11.58 6.33 0.17
CA LEU A 90 11.95 5.03 -0.36
C LEU A 90 12.74 5.21 -1.66
N ASN A 91 13.57 4.21 -1.96
CA ASN A 91 14.38 4.18 -3.16
C ASN A 91 14.05 2.92 -3.96
N THR A 92 13.81 3.08 -5.25
CA THR A 92 13.67 1.92 -6.14
C THR A 92 15.04 1.31 -6.44
N ALA A 93 15.05 0.01 -6.72
CA ALA A 93 16.26 -0.72 -7.07
C ALA A 93 16.89 -0.25 -8.40
N ALA A 94 18.09 -0.74 -8.70
CA ALA A 94 18.77 -0.43 -9.95
C ALA A 94 18.07 -1.08 -11.17
N ALA A 95 18.34 -0.54 -12.35
CA ALA A 95 17.88 -1.14 -13.59
C ALA A 95 18.47 -2.55 -13.73
N GLY A 96 17.68 -3.48 -14.26
CA GLY A 96 18.09 -4.88 -14.37
C GLY A 96 17.91 -5.71 -13.10
N THR A 97 17.61 -5.11 -11.94
CA THR A 97 17.25 -5.88 -10.74
C THR A 97 16.00 -6.71 -11.02
N LYS A 98 16.09 -8.02 -10.76
CA LYS A 98 14.97 -8.95 -10.88
C LYS A 98 14.23 -9.04 -9.54
N ILE A 99 12.91 -8.85 -9.57
CA ILE A 99 12.01 -8.96 -8.40
C ILE A 99 10.84 -9.92 -8.71
N ASN A 100 9.97 -10.18 -7.72
CA ASN A 100 8.81 -11.08 -7.84
C ASN A 100 9.19 -12.46 -8.38
N GLY A 101 10.17 -13.12 -7.75
CA GLY A 101 10.65 -14.44 -8.18
C GLY A 101 11.31 -14.43 -9.57
N GLY A 102 11.76 -13.28 -10.05
CA GLY A 102 12.43 -13.15 -11.36
C GLY A 102 11.50 -12.80 -12.52
N THR A 103 10.20 -12.67 -12.27
CA THR A 103 9.17 -12.41 -13.29
C THR A 103 9.08 -10.96 -13.73
N PHE A 104 9.73 -10.04 -13.00
CA PHE A 104 9.79 -8.63 -13.35
C PHE A 104 11.22 -8.10 -13.21
N THR A 105 11.69 -7.43 -14.26
CA THR A 105 12.99 -6.74 -14.27
C THR A 105 12.75 -5.24 -14.22
N ILE A 106 13.40 -4.55 -13.29
CA ILE A 106 13.25 -3.10 -13.13
C ILE A 106 13.77 -2.38 -14.40
N PRO A 107 12.94 -1.61 -15.12
CA PRO A 107 13.38 -0.85 -16.28
C PRO A 107 14.07 0.45 -15.85
N ASP A 108 14.85 1.06 -16.75
CA ASP A 108 15.55 2.33 -16.51
C ASP A 108 14.62 3.45 -16.02
N ALA A 109 13.40 3.51 -16.58
CA ALA A 109 12.39 4.50 -16.19
C ALA A 109 12.04 4.46 -14.70
N LEU A 110 12.10 3.28 -14.07
CA LEU A 110 11.77 3.06 -12.66
C LEU A 110 13.01 2.88 -11.78
N ALA A 111 14.21 2.85 -12.34
CA ALA A 111 15.43 2.57 -11.60
C ALA A 111 15.94 3.77 -10.80
N ARG A 112 16.49 3.49 -9.61
CA ARG A 112 17.17 4.47 -8.73
C ARG A 112 16.39 5.76 -8.51
N LYS A 113 15.08 5.63 -8.31
CA LYS A 113 14.18 6.75 -8.02
C LYS A 113 14.04 6.88 -6.51
N THR A 114 14.42 8.03 -6.00
CA THR A 114 14.03 8.47 -4.66
C THR A 114 12.64 9.08 -4.74
N PHE A 115 11.73 8.60 -3.91
CA PHE A 115 10.37 9.12 -3.83
C PHE A 115 9.92 9.23 -2.38
N TYR A 116 8.86 10.00 -2.14
CA TYR A 116 8.46 10.44 -0.80
C TYR A 116 7.03 10.01 -0.45
N PRO A 117 6.80 8.71 -0.19
CA PRO A 117 5.45 8.20 0.03
C PRO A 117 4.93 8.48 1.44
N PHE A 118 5.81 8.69 2.42
CA PHE A 118 5.43 8.74 3.84
C PHE A 118 4.65 7.48 4.24
N GLY A 119 5.25 6.32 3.96
CA GLY A 119 4.67 4.99 4.15
C GLY A 119 5.70 3.92 3.83
N ASP A 120 5.76 2.89 4.67
CA ASP A 120 6.61 1.71 4.48
C ASP A 120 5.96 0.61 3.62
N PHE A 121 4.65 0.71 3.40
CA PHE A 121 3.82 -0.29 2.72
C PHE A 121 3.79 -1.67 3.38
N LEU A 122 4.15 -1.75 4.66
CA LEU A 122 4.06 -2.97 5.46
C LEU A 122 2.68 -3.10 6.11
N LEU A 123 2.41 -4.27 6.69
CA LEU A 123 1.17 -4.58 7.41
C LEU A 123 1.34 -4.34 8.91
N HIS A 124 0.49 -3.47 9.46
CA HIS A 124 0.53 -3.05 10.86
C HIS A 124 -0.80 -3.21 11.56
N ASP A 125 -0.76 -3.65 12.81
CA ASP A 125 -1.93 -3.63 13.68
C ASP A 125 -2.00 -2.28 14.39
N VAL A 126 -2.84 -1.39 13.86
CA VAL A 126 -3.10 -0.06 14.44
C VAL A 126 -4.47 -0.01 15.13
N GLY A 127 -5.03 -1.17 15.49
CA GLY A 127 -6.33 -1.30 16.15
C GLY A 127 -7.55 -1.02 15.27
N THR A 128 -7.36 -0.95 13.96
CA THR A 128 -8.43 -0.76 12.96
C THR A 128 -8.39 -1.88 11.92
N GLY A 129 -8.28 -3.14 12.34
CA GLY A 129 -8.49 -4.26 11.41
C GLY A 129 -9.94 -4.37 10.97
N ASP A 130 -10.17 -5.02 9.84
CA ASP A 130 -11.52 -5.36 9.34
C ASP A 130 -12.00 -6.75 9.83
N GLY A 131 -11.14 -7.49 10.53
CA GLY A 131 -11.44 -8.85 10.98
C GLY A 131 -11.33 -9.91 9.88
N ILE A 132 -10.82 -9.55 8.70
CA ILE A 132 -10.68 -10.45 7.56
C ILE A 132 -9.23 -10.93 7.46
N GLY A 133 -9.02 -12.22 7.74
CA GLY A 133 -7.71 -12.84 7.54
C GLY A 133 -7.39 -13.00 6.05
N VAL A 134 -6.15 -12.73 5.63
CA VAL A 134 -5.71 -12.93 4.25
C VAL A 134 -5.63 -14.42 3.95
N ALA A 135 -6.56 -14.93 3.14
CA ALA A 135 -6.63 -16.34 2.76
C ALA A 135 -5.42 -16.74 1.89
N MET A 136 -4.76 -17.83 2.25
CA MET A 136 -3.54 -18.27 1.57
C MET A 136 -3.78 -18.81 0.16
N GLN A 137 -4.96 -19.38 -0.12
CA GLN A 137 -5.26 -19.99 -1.41
C GLN A 137 -5.44 -18.95 -2.53
N GLU A 138 -6.01 -17.79 -2.21
CA GLU A 138 -6.23 -16.70 -3.17
C GLU A 138 -4.90 -16.03 -3.52
N HIS A 139 -4.05 -15.73 -2.53
CA HIS A 139 -2.82 -14.97 -2.76
C HIS A 139 -1.65 -15.78 -3.37
N TYR A 140 -1.62 -17.10 -3.14
CA TYR A 140 -0.51 -17.96 -3.58
C TYR A 140 -0.91 -19.04 -4.60
N GLY A 141 -2.21 -19.11 -4.94
CA GLY A 141 -2.77 -20.09 -5.87
C GLY A 141 -2.52 -21.54 -5.45
N ARG A 142 -2.59 -22.47 -6.42
CA ARG A 142 -2.39 -23.91 -6.20
C ARG A 142 -0.96 -24.28 -5.73
N ASN A 143 0.00 -23.36 -5.91
CA ASN A 143 1.39 -23.53 -5.47
C ASN A 143 1.62 -23.18 -3.99
N MET A 144 0.55 -22.83 -3.25
CA MET A 144 0.60 -22.59 -1.81
C MET A 144 1.35 -23.68 -1.03
N TYR A 145 1.18 -24.96 -1.40
CA TYR A 145 1.82 -26.10 -0.75
C TYR A 145 3.34 -26.17 -0.90
N GLN A 146 3.93 -25.31 -1.75
CA GLN A 146 5.39 -25.19 -1.95
C GLN A 146 6.02 -24.08 -1.08
N ILE A 147 5.20 -23.25 -0.41
CA ILE A 147 5.67 -22.20 0.50
C ILE A 147 5.94 -22.82 1.88
N GLN A 148 7.09 -22.54 2.48
CA GLN A 148 7.53 -23.17 3.72
C GLN A 148 6.52 -23.00 4.88
N TRP A 149 6.21 -24.11 5.54
CA TRP A 149 5.27 -24.29 6.66
C TRP A 149 5.29 -23.25 7.79
N LYS A 150 6.37 -22.47 7.96
CA LYS A 150 6.48 -21.46 9.03
C LYS A 150 5.48 -20.32 8.91
N ASN A 151 5.02 -20.00 7.69
CA ASN A 151 4.03 -18.94 7.45
C ASN A 151 2.60 -19.49 7.28
N LEU A 152 2.38 -20.80 7.47
CA LEU A 152 1.11 -21.51 7.33
C LEU A 152 0.47 -21.85 8.70
N SER A 153 0.76 -21.09 9.76
CA SER A 153 0.08 -21.31 11.04
C SER A 153 -1.28 -20.59 11.07
N LEU A 154 -2.28 -21.23 11.69
CA LEU A 154 -3.57 -20.59 12.00
C LEU A 154 -3.37 -19.27 12.77
N ASP A 155 -2.34 -19.22 13.62
CA ASP A 155 -1.93 -18.00 14.34
C ASP A 155 -1.48 -16.89 13.39
N SER A 156 -0.69 -17.21 12.35
CA SER A 156 -0.27 -16.22 11.34
C SER A 156 -1.46 -15.70 10.53
N PHE A 157 -2.36 -16.60 10.12
CA PHE A 157 -3.59 -16.22 9.43
C PHE A 157 -4.46 -15.31 10.31
N ALA A 158 -4.72 -15.72 11.56
CA ALA A 158 -5.51 -14.93 12.50
C ALA A 158 -4.89 -13.56 12.78
N LYS A 159 -3.56 -13.43 12.80
CA LYS A 159 -2.90 -12.12 13.02
C LYS A 159 -3.10 -11.14 11.88
N THR A 160 -3.35 -11.60 10.65
CA THR A 160 -3.57 -10.68 9.51
C THR A 160 -4.89 -9.93 9.60
N GLN A 161 -5.89 -10.47 10.29
CA GLN A 161 -7.23 -9.87 10.42
C GLN A 161 -7.22 -8.48 11.08
N ASN A 162 -6.18 -8.20 11.87
CA ASN A 162 -6.02 -6.93 12.58
C ASN A 162 -5.06 -5.98 11.87
N LYS A 163 -4.43 -6.41 10.77
CA LYS A 163 -3.36 -5.67 10.13
C LYS A 163 -3.81 -5.02 8.85
N VAL A 164 -3.49 -3.74 8.72
CA VAL A 164 -3.73 -2.95 7.52
C VAL A 164 -2.41 -2.49 6.93
N ARG A 165 -2.36 -2.36 5.60
CA ARG A 165 -1.18 -1.82 4.92
C ARG A 165 -1.06 -0.33 5.20
N THR A 166 0.11 0.14 5.60
CA THR A 166 0.36 1.58 5.75
C THR A 166 0.13 2.29 4.41
N ALA A 167 -0.91 3.12 4.34
CA ALA A 167 -1.19 3.95 3.18
C ALA A 167 -0.15 5.08 3.09
N PRO A 168 0.32 5.44 1.88
CA PRO A 168 1.23 6.55 1.72
C PRO A 168 0.51 7.88 2.00
N LEU A 169 1.11 8.78 2.76
CA LEU A 169 0.51 10.09 3.10
C LEU A 169 0.69 11.15 2.00
N TRP A 170 1.39 10.87 0.91
CA TRP A 170 1.43 11.78 -0.23
C TRP A 170 0.02 12.06 -0.81
N GLY A 171 -0.34 13.32 -0.98
CA GLY A 171 -1.69 13.71 -1.36
C GLY A 171 -2.77 13.41 -0.34
N VAL A 172 -2.44 13.14 0.94
CA VAL A 172 -3.45 12.90 1.99
C VAL A 172 -4.41 14.07 2.15
N ARG A 173 -3.95 15.30 1.84
CA ARG A 173 -4.80 16.51 1.84
C ARG A 173 -5.96 16.48 0.84
N LEU A 174 -5.90 15.58 -0.15
CA LEU A 174 -6.92 15.41 -1.18
C LEU A 174 -7.90 14.27 -0.85
N ARG A 175 -7.78 13.65 0.34
CA ARG A 175 -8.60 12.52 0.76
C ARG A 175 -9.66 13.00 1.77
N PRO A 176 -10.97 12.90 1.43
CA PRO A 176 -12.05 13.34 2.32
C PRO A 176 -12.37 12.31 3.42
N GLN A 177 -12.01 11.05 3.21
CA GLN A 177 -12.19 9.94 4.14
C GLN A 177 -10.84 9.25 4.33
N LEU A 178 -10.52 8.94 5.57
CA LEU A 178 -9.22 8.42 6.02
C LEU A 178 -9.41 7.09 6.75
N MET A 179 -8.30 6.39 6.97
CA MET A 179 -8.25 5.00 7.40
C MET A 179 -8.85 4.05 6.33
N HIS A 180 -8.74 2.75 6.56
CA HIS A 180 -9.25 1.75 5.61
C HIS A 180 -10.80 1.71 5.55
N ASP A 181 -11.46 2.06 6.65
CA ASP A 181 -12.92 2.04 6.81
C ASP A 181 -13.61 3.34 6.41
N GLY A 182 -12.84 4.39 6.08
CA GLY A 182 -13.36 5.70 5.69
C GLY A 182 -14.09 6.47 6.79
N GLN A 183 -14.08 6.00 8.05
CA GLN A 183 -14.85 6.63 9.13
C GLN A 183 -14.21 7.90 9.68
N SER A 184 -12.93 8.14 9.40
CA SER A 184 -12.23 9.36 9.82
C SER A 184 -12.30 10.44 8.75
N VAL A 185 -12.96 11.56 9.07
CA VAL A 185 -13.12 12.71 8.15
C VAL A 185 -12.16 13.87 8.44
N THR A 186 -11.34 13.75 9.49
CA THR A 186 -10.26 14.70 9.78
C THR A 186 -8.95 13.98 10.06
N LEU A 187 -7.83 14.63 9.75
CA LEU A 187 -6.48 14.13 10.04
C LEU A 187 -6.28 13.88 11.55
N ARG A 188 -6.85 14.75 12.39
CA ARG A 188 -6.80 14.60 13.85
C ARG A 188 -7.51 13.33 14.30
N ASP A 189 -8.72 13.08 13.81
CA ASP A 189 -9.49 11.89 14.18
C ASP A 189 -8.79 10.62 13.69
N ALA A 190 -8.22 10.65 12.49
CA ALA A 190 -7.40 9.55 11.98
C ALA A 190 -6.21 9.27 12.91
N ILE A 191 -5.44 10.28 13.31
CA ILE A 191 -4.33 10.12 14.26
C ILE A 191 -4.81 9.54 15.58
N LEU A 192 -5.89 10.07 16.16
CA LEU A 192 -6.37 9.66 17.48
C LEU A 192 -6.96 8.23 17.52
N ARG A 193 -7.30 7.66 16.36
CA ARG A 193 -7.78 6.28 16.21
C ARG A 193 -6.67 5.25 16.05
N HIS A 194 -5.42 5.67 15.86
CA HIS A 194 -4.29 4.74 15.84
C HIS A 194 -4.07 4.17 17.25
N LEU A 195 -4.17 2.85 17.39
CA LEU A 195 -3.93 2.07 18.62
C LEU A 195 -2.85 1.01 18.32
N GLY A 196 -2.80 -0.07 19.10
CA GLY A 196 -1.94 -1.23 18.84
C GLY A 196 -0.46 -0.84 18.74
N GLU A 197 0.18 -1.20 17.64
CA GLU A 197 1.59 -0.86 17.36
C GLU A 197 1.85 0.66 17.34
N ALA A 198 0.82 1.50 17.13
CA ALA A 198 0.92 2.95 17.07
C ALA A 198 0.47 3.68 18.35
N GLU A 199 0.00 2.97 19.37
CA GLU A 199 -0.60 3.58 20.58
C GLU A 199 0.34 4.57 21.28
N GLU A 200 1.63 4.22 21.42
CA GLU A 200 2.61 5.11 22.06
C GLU A 200 2.80 6.43 21.28
N VAL A 201 2.77 6.37 19.94
CA VAL A 201 2.89 7.55 19.07
C VAL A 201 1.64 8.43 19.19
N THR A 202 0.45 7.81 19.25
CA THR A 202 -0.82 8.49 19.48
C THR A 202 -0.83 9.22 20.83
N GLU A 203 -0.32 8.58 21.88
CA GLU A 203 -0.19 9.20 23.21
C GLU A 203 0.79 10.38 23.22
N ARG A 204 1.92 10.26 22.50
CA ARG A 204 2.85 11.39 22.34
C ARG A 204 2.18 12.56 21.61
N PHE A 205 1.37 12.30 20.58
CA PHE A 205 0.58 13.33 19.91
C PHE A 205 -0.43 13.99 20.87
N ARG A 206 -1.16 13.21 21.68
CA ARG A 206 -2.10 13.74 22.69
C ARG A 206 -1.42 14.67 23.69
N LYS A 207 -0.16 14.36 24.06
CA LYS A 207 0.65 15.15 25.00
C LYS A 207 1.29 16.41 24.39
N LEU A 208 1.30 16.56 23.06
CA LEU A 208 1.77 17.79 22.42
C LEU A 208 0.89 18.98 22.83
N LYS A 209 1.50 20.16 22.91
CA LYS A 209 0.74 21.41 23.05
C LYS A 209 -0.17 21.59 21.83
N HIS A 210 -1.29 22.28 21.99
CA HIS A 210 -2.23 22.52 20.90
C HIS A 210 -1.56 23.07 19.63
N ASN A 211 -0.67 24.07 19.77
CA ASN A 211 0.07 24.63 18.64
C ASN A 211 1.02 23.63 17.96
N ASP A 212 1.53 22.64 18.69
CA ASP A 212 2.39 21.59 18.14
C ASP A 212 1.57 20.53 17.41
N GLN A 213 0.37 20.20 17.90
CA GLN A 213 -0.59 19.37 17.18
C GLN A 213 -1.01 20.02 15.86
N GLU A 214 -1.39 21.30 15.88
CA GLU A 214 -1.73 22.04 14.65
C GLU A 214 -0.56 22.14 13.68
N ALA A 215 0.68 22.31 14.17
CA ALA A 215 1.86 22.28 13.32
C ALA A 215 2.00 20.95 12.57
N LEU A 216 1.82 19.82 13.26
CA LEU A 216 1.84 18.49 12.64
C LEU A 216 0.71 18.32 11.63
N LEU A 217 -0.50 18.77 11.93
CA LEU A 217 -1.62 18.73 10.99
C LEU A 217 -1.36 19.59 9.75
N GLU A 218 -0.74 20.75 9.90
CA GLU A 218 -0.36 21.62 8.78
C GLU A 218 0.70 20.96 7.89
N PHE A 219 1.66 20.26 8.50
CA PHE A 219 2.61 19.44 7.75
C PHE A 219 1.89 18.36 6.93
N LEU A 220 0.94 17.62 7.53
CA LEU A 220 0.16 16.61 6.82
C LEU A 220 -0.70 17.21 5.71
N ARG A 221 -1.30 18.39 5.92
CA ARG A 221 -2.00 19.14 4.87
C ARG A 221 -1.08 19.60 3.75
N SER A 222 0.24 19.69 3.98
CA SER A 222 1.19 19.97 2.90
C SER A 222 1.43 18.77 2.00
N LEU A 223 1.17 17.54 2.49
CA LEU A 223 1.47 16.30 1.80
C LEU A 223 0.48 15.99 0.68
#